data_AF-A0A6J4GZF3-F1
#
_entry.id   AF-A0A6J4GZF3-F1
#
_cell.length_a   1.000
_cell.length_b   1.000
_cell.length_c   1.000
_cell.angle_alpha   90.00
_cell.angle_beta   90.00
_cell.angle_gamma   90.00
#
_symmetry.space_group_name_H-M   'P 1'
#
loop_
_entity.id
_entity.type
_entity.pdbx_description
1 polymer ?
#
loop_
_entity_poly.entity_id
_entity_poly.type
_entity_poly.pdbx_seq_one_letter_code
_entity_poly.pdbx_strand_id
1 'polypeptide(L)'
;MEKTTITSYGGVHANVGDLLVNRLLPNRYRPAAGPSAFPDHGYPSEHRPNTPGVPTGAFAHPHRGIATFTCLPAGSPEPCDGHGHTGTVDAGGAQRMKAGDQTGER
;
A
#
# COMPACT_ATOMS: atom_id res chain seq x y z
N MET A 1 11.22 27.65 10.86
CA MET A 1 10.10 28.13 10.04
C MET A 1 8.87 27.31 10.41
N GLU A 2 7.84 27.94 10.96
CA GLU A 2 6.61 27.26 11.33
C GLU A 2 5.76 27.03 10.07
N LYS A 3 5.18 25.84 9.93
CA LYS A 3 4.31 25.50 8.79
C LYS A 3 2.87 25.83 9.14
N THR A 4 2.23 26.69 8.36
CA THR A 4 0.79 27.00 8.49
C THR A 4 -0.06 25.87 7.90
N THR A 5 -1.04 25.39 8.67
CA THR A 5 -2.05 24.44 8.18
C THR A 5 -3.18 25.21 7.51
N ILE A 6 -3.34 25.04 6.19
CA ILE A 6 -4.39 25.73 5.42
C ILE A 6 -5.70 24.94 5.34
N THR A 7 -5.64 23.61 5.51
CA THR A 7 -6.83 22.74 5.52
C THR A 7 -6.52 21.41 6.20
N SER A 8 -7.53 20.81 6.82
CA SER A 8 -7.50 19.45 7.35
C SER A 8 -8.70 18.67 6.83
N TYR A 9 -8.48 17.39 6.51
CA TYR A 9 -9.51 16.46 6.09
C TYR A 9 -9.35 15.16 6.87
N GLY A 10 -10.47 14.56 7.28
CA GLY A 10 -10.49 13.16 7.69
C GLY A 10 -10.40 12.25 6.46
N GLY A 11 -9.93 11.03 6.67
CA GLY A 11 -10.03 9.98 5.66
C GLY A 11 -11.40 9.30 5.68
N VAL A 12 -11.61 8.39 4.75
CA VAL A 12 -12.81 7.55 4.66
C VAL A 12 -12.42 6.08 4.74
N HIS A 13 -13.26 5.26 5.38
CA HIS A 13 -13.07 3.82 5.38
C HIS A 13 -13.24 3.27 3.96
N ALA A 14 -12.27 2.46 3.52
CA ALA A 14 -12.29 1.78 2.25
C ALA A 14 -11.70 0.37 2.39
N ASN A 15 -12.08 -0.53 1.50
CA ASN A 15 -11.52 -1.87 1.42
C ASN A 15 -10.45 -1.94 0.33
N VAL A 16 -9.33 -2.62 0.62
CA VAL A 16 -8.28 -2.98 -0.33
C VAL A 16 -8.07 -4.49 -0.21
N GLY A 17 -8.74 -5.27 -1.08
CA GLY A 17 -8.92 -6.69 -0.84
C GLY A 17 -9.67 -6.90 0.49
N ASP A 18 -9.10 -7.73 1.37
CA ASP A 18 -9.62 -7.99 2.71
C ASP A 18 -9.16 -6.97 3.77
N LEU A 19 -8.30 -6.02 3.40
CA LEU A 19 -7.78 -5.02 4.32
C LEU A 19 -8.72 -3.82 4.43
N LEU A 20 -9.08 -3.44 5.66
CA LEU A 20 -9.73 -2.17 5.93
C LEU A 20 -8.67 -1.07 6.07
N VAL A 21 -8.86 0.03 5.35
CA VAL A 21 -7.97 1.19 5.40
C VAL A 21 -8.75 2.48 5.63
N ASN A 22 -8.08 3.46 6.24
CA ASN A 22 -8.51 4.85 6.22
C ASN A 22 -7.82 5.57 5.06
N ARG A 23 -8.58 5.83 3.98
CA ARG A 23 -8.09 6.46 2.75
C ARG A 23 -8.16 7.97 2.86
N LEU A 24 -7.01 8.65 2.74
CA LEU A 24 -6.92 10.11 2.81
C LEU A 24 -7.09 10.77 1.43
N LEU A 25 -6.49 10.17 0.39
CA LEU A 25 -6.60 10.60 -1.00
C LEU A 25 -6.81 9.39 -1.93
N PRO A 26 -7.42 9.57 -3.11
CA PRO A 26 -8.10 10.79 -3.53
C PRO A 26 -9.36 11.04 -2.68
N ASN A 27 -9.76 12.31 -2.55
CA ASN A 27 -11.03 12.68 -1.94
C ASN A 27 -11.74 13.75 -2.79
N ARG A 28 -12.96 14.12 -2.40
CA ARG A 28 -13.80 15.07 -3.15
C ARG A 28 -13.18 16.46 -3.37
N TYR A 29 -12.18 16.83 -2.59
CA TYR A 29 -11.55 18.16 -2.61
C TYR A 29 -10.18 18.16 -3.28
N ARG A 30 -9.43 17.06 -3.18
CA ARG A 30 -8.06 16.95 -3.65
C ARG A 30 -7.84 15.56 -4.26
N PRO A 31 -7.45 15.46 -5.54
CA PRO A 31 -7.12 14.18 -6.15
C PRO A 31 -5.73 13.66 -5.73
N ALA A 32 -4.78 14.56 -5.41
CA ALA A 32 -3.42 14.22 -5.00
C ALA A 32 -2.78 15.37 -4.19
N ALA A 33 -1.68 15.05 -3.51
CA ALA A 33 -0.80 16.00 -2.83
C ALA A 33 0.63 15.84 -3.36
N GLY A 34 1.00 16.64 -4.35
CA GLY A 34 2.27 16.46 -5.08
C GLY A 34 2.32 15.07 -5.71
N PRO A 35 3.41 14.29 -5.52
CA PRO A 35 3.53 12.93 -6.06
C PRO A 35 2.69 11.88 -5.31
N SER A 36 2.05 12.24 -4.20
CA SER A 36 1.26 11.31 -3.37
C SER A 36 -0.20 11.30 -3.79
N ALA A 37 -0.66 10.18 -4.36
CA ALA A 37 -2.03 10.02 -4.85
C ALA A 37 -2.91 9.08 -3.99
N PHE A 38 -2.32 8.11 -3.27
CA PHE A 38 -3.06 7.08 -2.51
C PHE A 38 -2.46 6.80 -1.12
N PRO A 39 -2.42 7.78 -0.20
CA PRO A 39 -2.09 7.53 1.19
C PRO A 39 -3.26 6.82 1.88
N ASP A 40 -3.05 5.54 2.19
CA ASP A 40 -3.92 4.70 2.98
C ASP A 40 -3.27 4.41 4.34
N HIS A 41 -4.03 4.52 5.43
CA HIS A 41 -3.62 4.02 6.74
C HIS A 41 -4.35 2.71 7.02
N GLY A 42 -3.62 1.59 6.97
CA GLY A 42 -4.18 0.27 7.27
C GLY A 42 -4.54 0.12 8.74
N TYR A 43 -5.75 -0.37 9.02
CA TYR A 43 -6.12 -0.75 10.37
C TYR A 43 -5.42 -2.07 10.77
N PRO A 44 -5.19 -2.30 12.08
CA PRO A 44 -4.71 -3.59 12.55
C PRO A 44 -5.57 -4.72 11.99
N SER A 45 -4.92 -5.66 11.32
CA SER A 45 -5.56 -6.77 10.64
C SER A 45 -4.82 -8.05 10.99
N GLU A 46 -5.55 -9.10 11.35
CA GLU A 46 -4.96 -10.43 11.59
C GLU A 46 -4.91 -11.19 10.26
N HIS A 47 -3.71 -11.61 9.86
CA HIS A 47 -3.59 -12.62 8.81
C HIS A 47 -3.99 -13.98 9.39
N ARG A 48 -4.96 -14.64 8.77
CA ARG A 48 -5.42 -15.97 9.23
C ARG A 48 -4.24 -16.96 9.18
N PRO A 49 -4.02 -17.76 10.23
CA PRO A 49 -3.06 -18.85 10.16
C PRO A 49 -3.54 -19.84 9.10
N ASN A 50 -2.65 -20.23 8.18
CA ASN A 50 -2.87 -21.04 6.95
C ASN A 50 -2.77 -20.30 5.60
N THR A 51 -2.14 -19.12 5.53
CA THR A 51 -1.66 -18.61 4.24
C THR A 51 -0.58 -19.56 3.71
N PRO A 52 -0.69 -20.11 2.49
CA PRO A 52 0.36 -20.93 1.92
C PRO A 52 1.69 -20.15 1.92
N GLY A 53 2.80 -20.79 2.29
CA GLY A 53 4.14 -20.18 2.20
C GLY A 53 4.60 -19.90 0.76
N VAL A 54 3.73 -20.18 -0.23
CA VAL A 54 3.92 -19.84 -1.64
C VAL A 54 2.86 -18.79 -2.00
N PRO A 55 3.24 -17.64 -2.58
CA PRO A 55 2.30 -16.65 -3.08
C PRO A 55 1.32 -17.30 -4.07
N THR A 56 0.04 -17.42 -3.69
CA THR A 56 -0.99 -18.04 -4.54
C THR A 56 -1.40 -17.15 -5.71
N GLY A 57 -0.96 -15.89 -5.72
CA GLY A 57 -1.40 -14.89 -6.67
C GLY A 57 -2.84 -14.41 -6.47
N ALA A 58 -3.57 -14.88 -5.44
CA ALA A 58 -4.97 -14.52 -5.21
C ALA A 58 -5.20 -13.00 -5.03
N PHE A 59 -4.19 -12.28 -4.54
CA PHE A 59 -4.19 -10.82 -4.40
C PHE A 59 -3.29 -10.11 -5.42
N ALA A 60 -2.80 -10.82 -6.44
CA ALA A 60 -1.95 -10.23 -7.46
C ALA A 60 -2.73 -9.18 -8.26
N HIS A 61 -2.16 -8.00 -8.39
CA HIS A 61 -2.74 -6.90 -9.16
C HIS A 61 -1.62 -6.06 -9.80
N PRO A 62 -1.85 -5.51 -11.01
CA PRO A 62 -0.83 -4.74 -11.70
C PRO A 62 -0.74 -3.30 -11.18
N HIS A 63 0.44 -2.71 -11.30
CA HIS A 63 0.66 -1.28 -11.14
C HIS A 63 1.42 -0.73 -12.34
N ARG A 64 1.10 0.49 -12.76
CA ARG A 64 1.82 1.17 -13.85
C ARG A 64 2.00 2.64 -13.54
N GLY A 65 3.18 3.16 -13.83
CA GLY A 65 3.49 4.59 -13.70
C GLY A 65 3.58 5.10 -12.25
N ILE A 66 3.58 4.21 -11.26
CA ILE A 66 3.64 4.55 -9.84
C ILE A 66 4.78 3.83 -9.11
N ALA A 67 5.09 4.33 -7.92
CA ALA A 67 5.84 3.59 -6.91
C ALA A 67 4.98 3.46 -5.66
N THR A 68 5.02 2.30 -5.03
CA THR A 68 4.38 2.07 -3.73
C THR A 68 5.42 2.19 -2.62
N PHE A 69 4.98 2.73 -1.49
CA PHE A 69 5.80 2.86 -0.30
C PHE A 69 4.96 2.42 0.90
N THR A 70 5.38 1.33 1.54
CA THR A 70 4.66 0.72 2.65
C THR A 70 5.54 0.77 3.88
N CYS A 71 5.07 1.42 4.95
CA CYS A 71 5.70 1.38 6.26
C CYS A 71 4.89 0.48 7.19
N LEU A 72 5.58 -0.39 7.91
CA LEU A 72 4.97 -1.28 8.88
C LEU A 72 5.40 -0.92 10.29
N PRO A 73 4.53 -0.32 11.11
CA PRO A 73 4.84 -0.11 12.52
C PRO A 73 4.83 -1.41 13.33
N ALA A 74 4.07 -2.42 12.90
CA ALA A 74 3.98 -3.74 13.52
C ALA A 74 3.59 -4.81 12.49
N GLY A 75 3.94 -6.07 12.77
CA GLY A 75 3.73 -7.21 11.86
C GLY A 75 4.94 -7.47 10.95
N SER A 76 4.86 -8.53 10.15
CA SER A 76 5.91 -8.90 9.19
C SER A 76 5.32 -9.58 7.95
N PRO A 77 4.85 -8.82 6.94
CA PRO A 77 4.38 -9.37 5.68
C PRO A 77 5.56 -9.80 4.81
N GLU A 78 5.28 -10.70 3.87
CA GLU A 78 6.21 -11.14 2.84
C GLU A 78 5.68 -10.80 1.44
N PRO A 79 5.86 -9.55 0.96
CA PRO A 79 5.40 -9.17 -0.36
C PRO A 79 6.16 -9.90 -1.46
N CYS A 80 5.45 -10.22 -2.54
CA CYS A 80 5.99 -10.83 -3.76
C CYS A 80 5.54 -10.01 -4.97
N ASP A 81 6.47 -9.70 -5.89
CA ASP A 81 6.15 -9.01 -7.15
C ASP A 81 5.96 -9.98 -8.33
N GLY A 82 5.46 -9.46 -9.46
CA GLY A 82 5.25 -10.26 -10.68
C GLY A 82 6.52 -10.80 -11.36
N HIS A 83 7.70 -10.40 -10.90
CA HIS A 83 9.00 -10.94 -11.34
C HIS A 83 9.54 -12.00 -10.38
N GLY A 84 8.81 -12.32 -9.31
CA GLY A 84 9.20 -13.29 -8.30
C GLY A 84 10.15 -12.73 -7.23
N HIS A 85 10.32 -11.41 -7.15
CA HIS A 85 11.06 -10.83 -6.03
C HIS A 85 10.22 -10.92 -4.76
N THR A 86 10.79 -11.55 -3.73
CA THR A 86 10.21 -11.69 -2.40
C THR A 86 11.07 -10.98 -1.36
N GLY A 87 10.46 -10.49 -0.29
CA GLY A 87 11.19 -9.98 0.86
C GLY A 87 10.29 -9.84 2.08
N THR A 88 10.82 -10.18 3.26
CA THR A 88 10.15 -9.98 4.54
C THR A 88 10.36 -8.54 5.01
N VAL A 89 9.29 -7.86 5.42
CA VAL A 89 9.35 -6.49 5.97
C VAL A 89 9.01 -6.54 7.45
N ASP A 90 10.00 -6.56 8.32
CA ASP A 90 9.78 -6.63 9.76
C ASP A 90 9.17 -5.35 10.35
N ALA A 91 8.70 -5.45 11.59
CA ALA A 91 8.15 -4.32 12.35
C ALA A 91 9.17 -3.16 12.44
N GLY A 92 8.70 -1.95 12.15
CA GLY A 92 9.51 -0.75 11.99
C GLY A 92 10.13 -0.59 10.59
N GLY A 93 10.01 -1.61 9.74
CA GLY A 93 10.54 -1.63 8.38
C GLY A 93 9.68 -0.85 7.37
N ALA A 94 10.26 -0.65 6.20
CA ALA A 94 9.57 -0.08 5.06
C ALA A 94 10.00 -0.77 3.77
N GLN A 95 9.05 -0.89 2.83
CA GLN A 95 9.30 -1.36 1.48
C GLN A 95 8.98 -0.28 0.47
N ARG A 96 9.84 -0.19 -0.54
CA ARG A 96 9.62 0.62 -1.74
C ARG A 96 9.62 -0.29 -2.95
N MET A 97 8.54 -0.26 -3.74
CA MET A 97 8.46 -0.94 -5.03
C MET A 97 8.22 0.09 -6.13
N LYS A 98 9.06 0.07 -7.17
CA LYS A 98 8.85 0.89 -8.37
C LYS A 98 8.25 0.00 -9.45
N ALA A 99 7.00 0.24 -9.83
CA ALA A 99 6.34 -0.57 -10.84
C ALA A 99 6.88 -0.30 -12.26
N GLY A 100 7.17 0.98 -12.58
CA GLY A 100 7.61 1.36 -13.92
C GLY A 100 6.51 1.19 -14.96
N ASP A 101 6.90 0.85 -16.19
CA ASP A 101 5.98 0.48 -17.28
C ASP A 101 5.79 -1.04 -17.30
N GLN A 102 4.83 -1.53 -16.51
CA GLN A 102 4.42 -2.93 -16.61
C GLN A 102 3.45 -3.07 -17.80
N THR A 103 3.95 -3.60 -18.92
CA THR A 103 3.11 -4.21 -19.97
C THR A 103 2.78 -5.62 -19.51
N GLY A 104 1.52 -5.88 -19.17
CA GLY A 104 1.08 -7.18 -18.69
C GLY A 104 1.15 -8.23 -19.79
N GLU A 105 2.30 -8.91 -19.92
CA GLU A 105 2.45 -10.15 -20.68
C GLU A 105 3.39 -11.10 -19.93
N ARG A 106 2.82 -12.24 -19.50
CA ARG A 106 3.42 -13.55 -19.65
C ARG A 106 2.35 -14.47 -20.23
#